data_AF-A0A0S9PL75-F1
#
_entry.id   AF-A0A0S9PL75-F1
#
_cell.length_a   1.000
_cell.length_b   1.000
_cell.length_c   1.000
_cell.angle_alpha   90.00
_cell.angle_beta   90.00
_cell.angle_gamma   90.00
#
_symmetry.space_group_name_H-M   'P 1'
#
loop_
_entity.id
_entity.type
_entity.pdbx_description
1 polymer ?
#
loop_
_entity_poly.entity_id
_entity_poly.type
_entity_poly.pdbx_seq_one_letter_code
_entity_poly.pdbx_strand_id
1 'polypeptide(L)' 'MSKLFIANIRSPEGDRPLVTVRASAEGEARLFLAAAYPDDEVVDVVEPSDWTSDADTGAKDGDVREHAGVAWQAPSSLAR' A
#
# COMPACT_ATOMS: atom_id res chain seq x y z
N MET A 1 16.47 3.32 6.79
CA MET A 1 16.04 2.01 6.27
C MET A 1 14.57 2.14 5.91
N SER A 2 14.20 1.67 4.73
CA SER A 2 12.82 1.65 4.26
C SER A 2 12.00 0.64 5.08
N LYS A 3 10.76 0.98 5.37
CA LYS A 3 9.76 0.11 5.97
C LYS A 3 8.76 -0.30 4.90
N LEU A 4 7.99 -1.35 5.17
CA LEU A 4 6.88 -1.76 4.31
C LEU A 4 5.61 -1.06 4.77
N PHE A 5 4.81 -0.57 3.83
CA PHE A 5 3.46 -0.08 4.03
C PHE A 5 2.50 -0.85 3.13
N ILE A 6 1.26 -1.00 3.58
CA ILE A 6 0.14 -1.46 2.76
C ILE A 6 -0.77 -0.27 2.46
N ALA A 7 -1.38 -0.27 1.29
CA ALA A 7 -2.25 0.79 0.82
C ALA A 7 -3.55 0.25 0.25
N ASN A 8 -4.61 1.00 0.53
CA ASN A 8 -5.91 0.88 -0.10
C ASN A 8 -5.99 1.92 -1.21
N ILE A 9 -6.19 1.47 -2.44
CA ILE A 9 -6.25 2.35 -3.61
C ILE A 9 -7.55 2.10 -4.34
N ARG A 10 -8.23 3.19 -4.70
CA ARG A 10 -9.46 3.15 -5.47
C ARG A 10 -9.23 3.76 -6.84
N SER A 11 -9.44 2.96 -7.88
CA SER A 11 -9.43 3.45 -9.26
C SER A 11 -10.84 3.84 -9.71
N PRO A 12 -10.98 4.64 -10.78
CA PRO A 12 -12.29 4.91 -11.40
C PRO A 12 -13.02 3.64 -11.86
N GLU A 13 -12.30 2.55 -12.14
CA GLU A 13 -12.84 1.27 -12.60
C GLU A 13 -13.21 0.32 -11.44
N GLY A 14 -12.85 0.67 -10.20
CA GLY A 14 -13.11 -0.12 -8.99
C GLY A 14 -11.94 -0.10 -8.00
N ASP A 15 -12.14 -0.74 -6.85
CA ASP A 15 -11.07 -0.87 -5.85
C ASP A 15 -9.92 -1.74 -6.41
N ARG A 16 -8.68 -1.26 -6.23
CA ARG A 16 -7.47 -2.01 -6.58
C ARG A 16 -7.28 -3.17 -5.60
N PRO A 17 -6.55 -4.23 -6.00
CA PRO A 17 -6.01 -5.17 -5.03
C PRO A 17 -5.13 -4.47 -4.00
N LEU A 18 -4.84 -5.15 -2.90
CA LEU A 18 -3.92 -4.66 -1.88
C LEU A 18 -2.58 -4.28 -2.51
N VAL A 19 -2.10 -3.07 -2.22
CA VAL A 19 -0.81 -2.57 -2.70
C VAL A 19 0.16 -2.47 -1.55
N THR A 20 1.41 -2.86 -1.77
CA THR A 20 2.53 -2.62 -0.85
C THR A 20 3.48 -1.61 -1.42
N VAL A 21 4.09 -0.79 -0.56
CA VAL A 21 5.14 0.16 -0.93
C VAL A 21 6.25 0.19 0.12
N ARG A 22 7.50 0.33 -0.33
CA ARG A 22 8.65 0.60 0.53
C ARG A 22 8.86 2.10 0.68
N ALA A 23 8.89 2.59 1.91
CA ALA A 23 9.15 4.01 2.20
C ALA A 23 9.73 4.18 3.61
N SER A 24 10.33 5.34 3.89
CA SER A 24 10.83 5.68 5.21
C SER A 24 9.71 6.07 6.19
N ALA A 25 8.58 6.58 5.68
CA ALA A 25 7.42 7.01 6.46
C ALA A 25 6.12 6.99 5.63
N GLU A 26 4.96 7.04 6.30
CA GLU A 26 3.64 7.04 5.64
C GLU A 26 3.49 8.19 4.63
N GLY A 27 3.95 9.40 4.97
CA GLY A 27 3.89 10.55 4.08
C GLY A 27 4.68 10.33 2.79
N GLU A 28 5.83 9.66 2.86
CA GLU A 28 6.64 9.30 1.69
C GLU A 28 6.00 8.16 0.90
N ALA A 29 5.42 7.16 1.58
CA ALA A 29 4.64 6.11 0.93
C ALA A 29 3.49 6.67 0.09
N ARG A 30 2.74 7.65 0.63
CA ARG A 30 1.66 8.35 -0.11
C ARG A 30 2.21 9.06 -1.35
N LEU A 31 3.39 9.69 -1.28
CA LEU A 31 4.00 10.34 -2.43
C LEU A 31 4.38 9.34 -3.54
N PHE A 32 4.99 8.21 -3.17
CA PHE A 32 5.32 7.17 -4.14
C PHE A 32 4.08 6.55 -4.78
N LEU A 33 3.03 6.31 -3.98
CA LEU A 33 1.77 5.77 -4.48
C LEU A 33 1.04 6.75 -5.39
N ALA A 34 0.97 8.03 -5.04
CA ALA A 34 0.37 9.05 -5.90
C ALA A 34 1.14 9.22 -7.23
N ALA A 35 2.46 8.99 -7.22
CA ALA A 35 3.26 8.99 -8.45
C ALA A 35 3.05 7.72 -9.29
N ALA A 36 2.87 6.56 -8.64
CA ALA A 36 2.64 5.28 -9.32
C ALA A 36 1.21 5.13 -9.86
N TYR A 37 0.23 5.73 -9.17
CA TYR A 37 -1.20 5.69 -9.51
C TYR A 37 -1.76 7.11 -9.63
N PRO A 38 -1.36 7.89 -10.66
CA PRO A 38 -1.72 9.29 -10.78
C PRO A 38 -3.22 9.54 -11.01
N ASP A 39 -3.93 8.55 -11.54
CA ASP A 39 -5.37 8.61 -11.83
C ASP A 39 -6.25 7.99 -10.73
N ASP A 40 -5.63 7.39 -9.71
CA ASP A 40 -6.35 6.68 -8.65
C ASP A 40 -6.30 7.46 -7.32
N GLU A 41 -7.24 7.16 -6.44
CA GLU A 41 -7.31 7.70 -5.09
C GLU A 41 -6.58 6.78 -4.10
N VAL A 42 -5.59 7.31 -3.39
CA VAL A 42 -4.96 6.62 -2.25
C VAL A 42 -5.81 6.84 -1.00
N VAL A 43 -6.69 5.87 -0.72
CA VAL A 43 -7.67 5.94 0.38
C VAL A 43 -7.01 5.80 1.74
N ASP A 44 -6.10 4.82 1.87
CA ASP A 44 -5.45 4.52 3.14
C ASP A 44 -4.01 4.04 2.91
N VAL A 45 -3.11 4.35 3.85
CA VAL A 45 -1.71 3.91 3.86
C VAL A 45 -1.29 3.68 5.31
N VAL A 46 -0.89 2.47 5.63
CA VAL A 46 -0.55 2.06 7.00
C VAL A 46 0.58 1.05 7.03
N GLU A 47 1.24 0.91 8.17
CA GLU A 47 2.17 -0.19 8.39
C GLU A 47 1.38 -1.53 8.36
N PRO A 48 1.88 -2.58 7.68
CA PRO A 48 1.29 -3.90 7.72
C PRO A 48 1.41 -4.41 9.15
N SER A 49 0.35 -4.29 9.94
CA SER A 49 0.32 -4.79 11.31
C SER A 49 0.38 -6.32 11.28
N ASP A 50 -0.77 -6.98 11.17
CA ASP A 50 -0.87 -8.45 11.10
C ASP A 50 -0.83 -8.98 9.66
N TRP A 51 -0.75 -8.09 8.67
CA TRP A 51 -0.65 -8.50 7.27
C TRP A 51 0.72 -9.14 7.02
N THR A 52 0.72 -10.46 6.94
CA THR A 52 1.90 -11.26 6.62
C THR A 52 1.83 -11.63 5.15
N SER A 53 2.86 -11.30 4.39
CA SER A 53 2.98 -11.73 2.99
C SER A 53 4.37 -12.25 2.72
N ASP A 54 4.42 -13.44 2.12
CA ASP A 54 5.65 -14.04 1.58
C ASP A 54 6.11 -13.34 0.29
N ALA A 55 5.36 -12.35 -0.20
CA ALA A 55 5.67 -11.65 -1.43
C ALA A 55 6.67 -10.50 -1.21
N ASP A 56 7.84 -10.64 -1.85
CA ASP A 56 8.86 -9.61 -1.85
C ASP A 56 8.39 -8.38 -2.66
N THR A 57 8.15 -7.27 -1.97
CA THR A 57 7.84 -5.97 -2.60
C THR A 57 9.10 -5.36 -3.21
N GLY A 58 10.28 -5.75 -2.73
CA GLY A 58 11.54 -5.08 -2.99
C GLY A 58 12.16 -4.52 -1.72
N ALA A 59 13.28 -3.82 -1.91
CA ALA A 59 14.14 -3.34 -0.83
C ALA A 59 14.42 -1.83 -0.89
N LYS A 60 14.12 -1.16 -2.00
CA LYS A 60 14.40 0.25 -2.21
C LYS A 60 13.17 1.10 -1.92
N ASP A 61 13.39 2.35 -1.52
CA ASP A 61 12.31 3.33 -1.39
C ASP A 61 11.61 3.52 -2.74
N GLY A 62 10.28 3.50 -2.72
CA GLY A 62 9.45 3.59 -3.91
C GLY A 62 9.19 2.27 -4.63
N ASP A 63 9.74 1.14 -4.17
CA ASP A 63 9.34 -0.16 -4.68
C ASP A 63 7.85 -0.42 -4.33
N VAL A 64 7.02 -0.60 -5.36
CA VAL A 64 5.57 -0.79 -5.26
C VAL A 64 5.19 -2.14 -5.86
N ARG A 65 4.23 -2.84 -5.23
CA ARG A 65 3.71 -4.11 -5.73
C ARG A 65 2.22 -4.26 -5.44
N GLU A 66 1.46 -4.67 -6.45
CA GLU A 66 0.06 -5.11 -6.31
C GLU A 66 -0.01 -6.60 -5.95
N HIS A 67 -0.96 -6.99 -5.10
CA HIS A 67 -1.22 -8.38 -4.70
C HIS A 67 -2.58 -8.82 -5.25
N ALA A 68 -2.61 -9.22 -6.52
CA ALA A 68 -3.85 -9.65 -7.19
C ALA A 68 -4.59 -10.75 -6.41
N GLY A 69 -5.91 -10.60 -6.27
CA GLY A 69 -6.76 -11.51 -5.50
C GLY A 69 -6.71 -11.30 -3.98
N VAL A 70 -5.88 -10.39 -3.48
CA VAL A 70 -5.86 -9.98 -2.08
C VAL A 70 -6.62 -8.66 -1.96
N ALA A 71 -7.79 -8.69 -1.33
CA ALA A 71 -8.54 -7.47 -1.02
C ALA A 71 -7.86 -6.69 0.11
N TRP A 72 -8.15 -5.40 0.21
CA TRP A 72 -7.73 -4.58 1.33
C TRP A 72 -8.16 -5.20 2.67
N GLN A 73 -7.21 -5.28 3.60
CA GLN A 73 -7.46 -5.74 4.97
C GLN A 73 -7.13 -4.59 5.91
N ALA A 74 -8.17 -3.84 6.31
CA ALA A 74 -8.01 -2.75 7.26
C ALA A 74 -7.37 -3.28 8.56
N PRO A 75 -6.25 -2.71 9.03
CA PRO A 75 -5.70 -3.06 10.31
C PRO A 75 -6.72 -2.85 11.43
N SER A 76 -6.65 -3.69 12.46
CA SER A 76 -7.50 -3.64 13.66
C SER A 76 -7.58 -2.25 14.31
N SER A 77 -6.53 -1.43 14.15
CA SER A 77 -6.46 -0.05 14.66
C SER A 77 -7.36 0.96 13.94
N LEU A 78 -7.80 0.64 12.70
CA LEU A 78 -8.68 1.47 11.87
C LEU A 78 -10.14 0.97 11.87
N ALA A 79 -10.43 -0.20 12.44
CA ALA A 79 -11.78 -0.71 12.61
C ALA A 79 -12.45 -0.03 13.82
N ARG A 80 -12.94 1.20 13.65
CA ARG A 80 -13.70 1.92 14.68
C ARG A 80 -15.03 2.43 14.16
#